data_AF-A0A6A1UIG0-F1
#
_entry.id   AF-A0A6A1UIG0-F1
#
_cell.length_a   1.000
_cell.length_b   1.000
_cell.length_c   1.000
_cell.angle_alpha   90.00
_cell.angle_beta   90.00
_cell.angle_gamma   90.00
#
_symmetry.space_group_name_H-M   'P 1'
#
loop_
_entity.id
_entity.type
_entity.pdbx_description
1 polymer ?
#
loop_
_entity_poly.entity_id
_entity_poly.type
_entity_poly.pdbx_seq_one_letter_code
_entity_poly.pdbx_strand_id
1 'polypeptide(L)'
;MEIEVDDAVSPAAKRSAVASAENPDKPTFGKPTYDEVIAGKVSGRKWKQARKQRASATKVSRRGTNYEERDRQKEIKKAYKERMTELKEAIRLNKVEKMKKREEREKKKQENILRSGTKLQKITNPKTLKKIAKSKQKKLLKVVPDDLLNHKNKKNNEK
;
A
#
# COMPACT_ATOMS: atom_id res chain seq x y z
N MET A 1 15.82 -48.59 -17.30
CA MET A 1 17.18 -49.04 -16.98
C MET A 1 18.08 -48.15 -17.81
N GLU A 2 18.91 -47.25 -17.28
CA GLU A 2 19.50 -47.10 -15.94
C GLU A 2 19.74 -45.62 -15.63
N ILE A 3 19.95 -45.35 -14.34
CA ILE A 3 20.25 -44.05 -13.74
C ILE A 3 21.77 -43.89 -13.76
N GLU A 4 22.29 -42.79 -14.30
CA GLU A 4 23.63 -42.30 -13.94
C GLU A 4 23.50 -40.86 -13.43
N VAL A 5 23.53 -40.79 -12.10
CA VAL A 5 23.73 -39.62 -11.26
C VAL A 5 25.20 -39.67 -10.84
N ASP A 6 25.78 -38.49 -10.62
CA ASP A 6 27.16 -38.19 -10.21
C ASP A 6 28.17 -38.14 -11.38
N ASP A 7 29.00 -37.11 -11.56
CA ASP A 7 29.84 -36.57 -10.49
C ASP A 7 30.43 -35.18 -10.79
N ALA A 8 30.89 -34.54 -9.71
CA ALA A 8 31.80 -33.38 -9.65
C ALA A 8 31.23 -31.95 -9.68
N VAL A 9 30.31 -31.64 -8.74
CA VAL A 9 30.38 -30.29 -8.12
C VAL A 9 31.61 -30.30 -7.22
N SER A 10 32.73 -29.79 -7.73
CA SER A 10 33.92 -29.58 -6.91
C SER A 10 33.55 -28.77 -5.66
N PRO A 11 34.00 -29.15 -4.45
CA PRO A 11 33.70 -28.36 -3.26
C PRO A 11 34.26 -26.95 -3.50
N ALA A 12 33.42 -25.93 -3.29
CA ALA A 12 33.82 -24.54 -3.44
C ALA A 12 35.11 -24.32 -2.64
N ALA A 13 36.23 -24.18 -3.35
CA ALA A 13 37.51 -23.89 -2.73
C ALA A 13 37.30 -22.71 -1.79
N LYS A 14 37.67 -22.88 -0.52
CA LYS A 14 37.55 -21.84 0.51
C LYS A 14 38.18 -20.57 -0.07
N ARG A 15 37.35 -19.63 -0.52
CA ARG A 15 37.83 -18.36 -1.06
C ARG A 15 38.69 -17.74 0.03
N SER A 16 39.95 -17.43 -0.30
CA SER A 16 40.84 -16.71 0.59
C SER A 16 40.10 -15.47 1.11
N ALA A 17 40.11 -15.25 2.42
CA ALA A 17 39.42 -14.11 3.03
C ALA A 17 40.07 -12.81 2.52
N VAL A 18 39.47 -12.22 1.49
CA VAL A 18 39.84 -10.89 1.01
C VAL A 18 39.50 -9.91 2.13
N ALA A 19 40.40 -8.96 2.38
CA ALA A 19 40.20 -7.95 3.41
C ALA A 19 38.84 -7.27 3.19
N SER A 20 38.08 -7.09 4.28
CA SER A 20 36.69 -6.58 4.26
C SER A 20 36.52 -5.19 3.61
N ALA A 21 37.60 -4.52 3.24
CA ALA A 21 37.61 -3.22 2.56
C ALA A 21 37.42 -3.31 1.03
N GLU A 22 37.69 -4.46 0.42
CA GLU A 22 37.72 -4.61 -1.06
C GLU A 22 36.49 -5.31 -1.65
N ASN A 23 35.47 -5.64 -0.84
CA ASN A 23 34.27 -6.32 -1.32
C ASN A 23 33.18 -5.32 -1.77
N PRO A 24 32.82 -5.26 -3.07
CA PRO A 24 31.83 -4.31 -3.60
C PRO A 24 30.37 -4.62 -3.21
N ASP A 25 30.07 -5.85 -2.77
CA ASP A 25 28.71 -6.28 -2.42
C ASP A 25 28.38 -6.08 -0.93
N LYS A 26 29.33 -5.58 -0.13
CA LYS A 26 29.11 -5.38 1.30
C LYS A 26 28.31 -4.07 1.54
N PRO A 27 27.17 -4.12 2.25
CA PRO A 27 26.48 -2.88 2.63
C PRO A 27 27.40 -2.06 3.54
N THR A 28 27.82 -0.89 3.06
CA THR A 28 28.57 0.09 3.84
C THR A 28 27.65 0.72 4.87
N PHE A 29 27.59 0.13 6.06
CA PHE A 29 27.13 0.87 7.22
C PHE A 29 28.17 1.96 7.47
N GLY A 30 27.81 3.21 7.24
CA GLY A 30 28.67 4.35 7.53
C GLY A 30 29.19 4.29 8.97
N LYS A 31 30.32 4.95 9.24
CA LYS A 31 30.81 5.11 10.61
C LYS A 31 29.63 5.55 11.48
N PRO A 32 29.36 4.89 12.63
CA PRO A 32 28.28 5.31 13.50
C PRO A 32 28.42 6.80 13.75
N THR A 33 27.37 7.58 13.48
CA THR A 33 27.34 9.04 13.75
C THR A 33 27.30 9.35 15.25
N TYR A 34 27.60 8.35 16.07
CA TYR A 34 27.54 8.38 17.52
C TYR A 34 28.96 8.53 18.04
N ASP A 35 29.28 9.74 18.49
CA ASP A 35 30.34 9.94 19.48
C ASP A 35 30.06 8.96 20.62
N GLU A 36 31.06 8.20 21.06
CA GLU A 36 31.05 7.04 21.98
C GLU A 36 30.41 7.28 23.38
N VAL A 37 29.69 8.38 23.56
CA VAL A 37 28.98 8.81 24.76
C VAL A 37 27.71 7.99 24.95
N ILE A 38 27.85 6.73 25.38
CA ILE A 38 26.76 5.87 25.86
C ILE A 38 25.75 6.68 26.70
N ALA A 39 24.46 6.58 26.35
CA ALA A 39 23.37 7.22 27.07
C ALA A 39 23.47 6.95 28.58
N GLY A 40 23.61 8.01 29.38
CA GLY A 40 23.68 7.93 30.85
C GLY A 40 25.00 8.40 31.49
N LYS A 41 26.04 8.74 30.71
CA LYS A 41 27.26 9.35 31.25
C LYS A 41 27.22 10.88 31.14
N VAL A 42 27.28 11.51 32.32
CA VAL A 42 27.78 12.84 32.66
C VAL A 42 28.31 13.60 31.45
N SER A 43 27.75 14.79 31.16
CA SER A 43 28.16 15.63 30.03
C SER A 43 29.67 15.54 29.87
N GLY A 44 30.18 15.19 28.68
CA GLY A 44 31.63 15.03 28.42
C GLY A 44 32.48 16.28 28.72
N ARG A 45 31.85 17.32 29.26
CA ARG A 45 32.45 18.49 29.87
C ARG A 45 32.98 18.16 31.27
N LYS A 46 34.30 18.21 31.42
CA LYS A 46 34.96 18.18 32.73
C LYS A 46 34.34 19.31 33.60
N TRP A 47 33.83 18.95 34.78
CA TRP A 47 33.08 19.86 35.67
C TRP A 47 33.82 21.16 36.07
N LYS A 48 35.16 21.18 35.93
CA LYS A 48 36.02 22.35 36.18
C LYS A 48 36.41 23.15 34.93
N GLN A 49 35.91 22.80 33.74
CA GLN A 49 36.29 23.49 32.51
C GLN A 49 35.51 24.80 32.38
N ALA A 50 36.24 25.92 32.29
CA ALA A 50 35.65 27.24 32.08
C ALA A 50 34.75 27.24 30.83
N ARG A 51 33.58 27.85 30.95
CA ARG A 51 32.59 27.89 29.88
C ARG A 51 33.12 28.77 28.73
N LYS A 52 33.53 28.17 27.60
CA LYS A 52 34.08 28.87 26.42
C LYS A 52 33.26 30.09 25.96
N GLN A 53 31.92 30.03 26.05
CA GLN A 53 31.03 31.15 25.71
C GLN A 53 29.81 31.18 26.64
N ARG A 54 29.41 32.39 27.08
CA ARG A 54 28.17 32.63 27.83
C ARG A 54 26.96 32.34 26.94
N ALA A 55 25.89 31.76 27.48
CA ALA A 55 24.68 31.40 26.72
C ALA A 55 24.04 32.58 25.96
N SER A 56 24.23 33.79 26.48
CA SER A 56 23.74 35.03 25.87
C SER A 56 24.58 35.47 24.66
N ALA A 57 25.86 35.11 24.58
CA ALA A 57 26.76 35.56 23.50
C ALA A 57 26.41 34.94 22.13
N THR A 58 25.83 33.74 22.11
CA THR A 58 25.38 33.08 20.87
C THR A 58 24.20 33.77 20.19
N LYS A 59 23.44 34.59 20.93
CA LYS A 59 22.24 35.28 20.40
C LYS A 59 22.54 36.70 19.90
N VAL A 60 23.63 37.31 20.35
CA VAL A 60 23.93 38.74 20.11
C VAL A 60 24.54 38.99 18.73
N SER A 61 25.19 37.99 18.11
CA SER A 61 25.89 38.17 16.82
C SER A 61 25.09 37.77 15.57
N ARG A 62 23.83 37.35 15.69
CA ARG A 62 23.04 36.95 14.52
C ARG A 62 22.48 38.19 13.80
N ARG A 63 23.29 38.77 12.92
CA ARG A 63 22.80 39.66 11.86
C ARG A 63 21.70 38.88 11.10
N GLY A 64 20.53 39.49 10.92
CA GLY A 64 19.41 38.85 10.21
C GLY A 64 19.81 38.44 8.78
N THR A 65 19.11 37.46 8.21
CA THR A 65 19.32 37.06 6.80
C THR A 65 19.00 38.21 5.85
N ASN A 66 19.72 38.29 4.73
CA ASN A 66 19.53 39.35 3.74
C ASN A 66 18.11 39.25 3.13
N TYR A 67 17.59 40.36 2.61
CA TYR A 67 16.28 40.40 1.95
C TYR A 67 16.20 39.40 0.79
N GLU A 68 17.24 39.35 -0.06
CA GLU A 68 17.32 38.42 -1.19
C GLU A 68 17.29 36.95 -0.77
N GLU A 69 17.98 36.61 0.33
CA GLU A 69 17.97 35.24 0.87
C GLU A 69 16.58 34.87 1.39
N ARG A 70 15.88 35.81 2.01
CA ARG A 70 14.49 35.59 2.45
C ARG A 70 13.56 35.37 1.27
N ASP A 71 13.77 36.07 0.16
CA ASP A 71 12.93 35.93 -1.02
C ASP A 71 13.15 34.59 -1.72
N ARG A 72 14.41 34.18 -1.92
CA ARG A 72 14.74 32.83 -2.41
C ARG A 72 14.13 31.74 -1.53
N GLN A 73 14.19 31.89 -0.20
CA GLN A 73 13.55 30.94 0.72
C GLN A 73 12.03 30.91 0.59
N LYS A 74 11.38 32.05 0.31
CA LYS A 74 9.93 32.10 0.07
C LYS A 74 9.58 31.39 -1.24
N GLU A 75 10.32 31.63 -2.31
CA GLU A 75 10.12 30.98 -3.61
C GLU A 75 10.26 29.46 -3.49
N ILE A 76 11.31 28.97 -2.83
CA ILE A 76 11.52 27.54 -2.59
C ILE A 76 10.34 26.94 -1.81
N LYS A 77 9.88 27.63 -0.76
CA LYS A 77 8.73 27.18 0.04
C LYS A 77 7.42 27.20 -0.76
N LYS A 78 7.25 28.19 -1.64
CA LYS A 78 6.09 28.32 -2.52
C LYS A 78 6.06 27.16 -3.53
N ALA A 79 7.16 26.94 -4.25
CA ALA A 79 7.30 25.84 -5.19
C ALA A 79 7.07 24.46 -4.53
N TYR A 80 7.57 24.27 -3.30
CA TYR A 80 7.31 23.04 -2.55
C TYR A 80 5.82 22.85 -2.22
N LYS A 81 5.14 23.93 -1.78
CA LYS A 81 3.71 23.88 -1.46
C LYS A 81 2.87 23.59 -2.70
N GLU A 82 3.18 24.25 -3.82
CA GLU A 82 2.50 24.05 -5.11
C GLU A 82 2.63 22.61 -5.59
N ARG A 83 3.85 22.07 -5.58
CA ARG A 83 4.09 20.65 -5.91
C ARG A 83 3.32 19.71 -4.99
N MET A 84 3.28 20.02 -3.70
CA MET A 84 2.53 19.21 -2.72
C MET A 84 1.02 19.26 -2.97
N THR A 85 0.47 20.41 -3.36
CA THR A 85 -0.95 20.55 -3.70
C THR A 85 -1.28 19.81 -5.00
N GLU A 86 -0.46 19.95 -6.03
CA GLU A 86 -0.61 19.22 -7.30
C GLU A 86 -0.65 17.71 -7.10
N LEU A 87 0.27 17.16 -6.30
CA LEU A 87 0.29 15.72 -5.99
C LEU A 87 -0.98 15.26 -5.25
N LYS A 88 -1.46 16.07 -4.31
CA LYS A 88 -2.71 15.76 -3.58
C LYS A 88 -3.93 15.81 -4.50
N GLU A 89 -3.98 16.77 -5.41
CA GLU A 89 -5.05 16.89 -6.39
C GLU A 89 -5.02 15.73 -7.38
N ALA A 90 -3.84 15.34 -7.87
CA ALA A 90 -3.68 14.17 -8.73
C ALA A 90 -4.15 12.87 -8.02
N ILE A 91 -3.83 12.69 -6.74
CA ILE A 91 -4.33 11.56 -5.94
C ILE A 91 -5.85 11.61 -5.80
N ARG A 92 -6.42 12.80 -5.55
CA ARG A 92 -7.87 12.99 -5.42
C ARG A 92 -8.59 12.65 -6.72
N LEU A 93 -8.11 13.15 -7.86
CA LEU A 93 -8.68 12.86 -9.18
C LEU A 93 -8.64 11.35 -9.48
N ASN A 94 -7.49 10.71 -9.28
CA ASN A 94 -7.36 9.25 -9.43
C ASN A 94 -8.35 8.46 -8.56
N LYS A 95 -8.58 8.91 -7.32
CA LYS A 95 -9.55 8.25 -6.42
C LYS A 95 -10.97 8.41 -6.94
N VAL A 96 -11.34 9.62 -7.39
CA VAL A 96 -12.67 9.90 -7.96
C VAL A 96 -12.89 9.10 -9.24
N GLU A 97 -11.90 9.03 -10.13
CA GLU A 97 -11.98 8.25 -11.37
C GLU A 97 -12.17 6.75 -11.09
N LYS A 98 -11.45 6.20 -10.10
CA LYS A 98 -11.66 4.81 -9.66
C LYS A 98 -13.08 4.55 -9.15
N MET A 99 -13.65 5.50 -8.41
CA MET A 99 -15.03 5.41 -7.93
C MET A 99 -16.03 5.47 -9.09
N LYS A 100 -15.90 6.46 -9.99
CA LYS A 100 -16.74 6.58 -11.19
C LYS A 100 -16.69 5.32 -12.05
N LYS A 101 -15.50 4.77 -12.32
CA LYS A 101 -15.33 3.52 -13.08
C LYS A 101 -15.94 2.30 -12.36
N ARG A 102 -16.07 2.32 -11.03
CA ARG A 102 -16.76 1.27 -10.27
C ARG A 102 -18.27 1.42 -10.43
N GLU A 103 -18.78 2.63 -10.24
CA GLU A 103 -20.20 2.96 -10.40
C GLU A 103 -20.70 2.66 -11.82
N GLU A 104 -19.94 3.04 -12.85
CA GLU A 104 -20.26 2.72 -14.24
C GLU A 104 -20.31 1.21 -14.50
N ARG A 105 -19.37 0.44 -13.93
CA ARG A 105 -19.40 -1.03 -14.04
C ARG A 105 -20.59 -1.62 -13.31
N GLU A 106 -20.98 -1.09 -12.16
CA GLU A 106 -22.15 -1.55 -11.41
C GLU A 106 -23.45 -1.20 -12.14
N LYS A 107 -23.58 0.03 -12.63
CA LYS A 107 -24.71 0.44 -13.49
C LYS A 107 -24.81 -0.44 -14.73
N LYS A 108 -23.71 -0.65 -15.45
CA LYS A 108 -23.68 -1.53 -16.62
C LYS A 108 -24.02 -2.98 -16.27
N LYS A 109 -23.61 -3.47 -15.10
CA LYS A 109 -24.03 -4.80 -14.60
C LYS A 109 -25.52 -4.84 -14.31
N GLN A 110 -26.08 -3.84 -13.64
CA GLN A 110 -27.51 -3.75 -13.36
C GLN A 110 -28.33 -3.64 -14.66
N GLU A 111 -27.91 -2.79 -15.58
CA GLU A 111 -28.52 -2.67 -16.91
C GLU A 111 -28.42 -3.98 -17.69
N ASN A 112 -27.27 -4.65 -17.66
CA ASN A 112 -27.14 -5.97 -18.27
C ASN A 112 -28.07 -6.99 -17.59
N ILE A 113 -28.20 -6.97 -16.26
CA ILE A 113 -29.14 -7.84 -15.55
C ILE A 113 -30.59 -7.57 -15.98
N LEU A 114 -30.98 -6.31 -16.19
CA LEU A 114 -32.31 -5.92 -16.68
C LEU A 114 -32.52 -6.28 -18.16
N ARG A 115 -31.53 -5.98 -19.01
CA ARG A 115 -31.57 -6.11 -20.47
C ARG A 115 -31.43 -7.55 -20.95
N SER A 116 -30.41 -8.26 -20.44
CA SER A 116 -30.27 -9.70 -20.68
C SER A 116 -31.17 -10.53 -19.78
N GLY A 117 -31.81 -9.88 -18.79
CA GLY A 117 -32.95 -10.38 -18.02
C GLY A 117 -32.75 -11.84 -17.70
N THR A 118 -31.82 -12.16 -16.79
CA THR A 118 -31.38 -13.53 -16.45
C THR A 118 -32.40 -14.56 -16.91
N LYS A 119 -32.21 -15.14 -18.11
CA LYS A 119 -33.05 -16.21 -18.67
C LYS A 119 -32.72 -17.49 -17.90
N LEU A 120 -32.92 -17.44 -16.59
CA LEU A 120 -32.73 -18.54 -15.67
C LEU A 120 -33.85 -19.52 -15.97
N GLN A 121 -33.47 -20.73 -16.34
CA GLN A 121 -34.43 -21.82 -16.44
C GLN A 121 -34.97 -22.08 -15.04
N LYS A 122 -36.28 -21.86 -14.86
CA LYS A 122 -36.96 -22.16 -13.61
C LYS A 122 -37.13 -23.68 -13.51
N ILE A 123 -36.44 -24.30 -12.56
CA ILE A 123 -36.60 -25.73 -12.24
C ILE A 123 -37.54 -25.83 -11.06
N THR A 124 -38.82 -26.08 -11.32
CA THR A 124 -39.87 -26.20 -10.27
C THR A 124 -40.11 -27.65 -9.83
N ASN A 125 -39.63 -28.65 -10.57
CA ASN A 125 -39.89 -30.05 -10.26
C ASN A 125 -39.09 -30.51 -9.01
N PRO A 126 -39.76 -31.02 -7.96
CA PRO A 126 -39.09 -31.42 -6.71
C PRO A 126 -38.16 -32.62 -6.90
N LYS A 127 -38.43 -33.51 -7.87
CA LYS A 127 -37.58 -34.68 -8.14
C LYS A 127 -36.24 -34.27 -8.76
N THR A 128 -36.24 -33.26 -9.64
CA THR A 128 -35.01 -32.74 -10.26
C THR A 128 -34.21 -31.92 -9.25
N LEU A 129 -34.86 -31.12 -8.40
CA LEU A 129 -34.19 -30.42 -7.30
C LEU A 129 -33.50 -31.41 -6.33
N LYS A 130 -34.17 -32.51 -5.96
CA LYS A 130 -33.58 -33.56 -5.11
C LYS A 130 -32.36 -34.23 -5.77
N LYS A 131 -32.38 -34.48 -7.08
CA LYS A 131 -31.23 -35.03 -7.81
C LYS A 131 -30.06 -34.05 -7.84
N ILE A 132 -30.32 -32.78 -8.14
CA ILE A 132 -29.26 -31.77 -8.24
C ILE A 132 -28.70 -31.40 -6.86
N ALA A 133 -29.53 -31.37 -5.81
CA ALA A 133 -29.11 -31.13 -4.43
C ALA A 133 -28.11 -32.17 -3.91
N LYS A 134 -28.14 -33.39 -4.45
CA LYS A 134 -27.15 -34.45 -4.15
C LYS A 134 -25.90 -34.40 -5.03
N SER A 135 -25.87 -33.53 -6.05
CA SER A 135 -24.79 -33.42 -7.03
C SER A 135 -23.85 -32.24 -6.72
N LYS A 136 -22.66 -32.23 -7.35
CA LYS A 136 -21.74 -31.09 -7.32
C LYS A 136 -22.33 -29.82 -7.97
N GLN A 137 -23.37 -29.95 -8.81
CA GLN A 137 -24.04 -28.84 -9.50
C GLN A 137 -24.97 -28.03 -8.58
N LYS A 138 -25.22 -28.46 -7.33
CA LYS A 138 -26.00 -27.70 -6.34
C LYS A 138 -25.53 -26.23 -6.22
N LYS A 139 -24.22 -25.99 -6.34
CA LYS A 139 -23.60 -24.65 -6.23
C LYS A 139 -24.01 -23.69 -7.36
N LEU A 140 -24.52 -24.22 -8.49
CA LEU A 140 -24.96 -23.45 -9.64
C LEU A 140 -26.43 -23.00 -9.52
N LEU A 141 -27.21 -23.64 -8.65
CA LEU A 141 -28.57 -23.21 -8.33
C LEU A 141 -28.53 -22.07 -7.32
N LYS A 142 -29.23 -20.98 -7.65
CA LYS A 142 -29.55 -19.93 -6.69
C LYS A 142 -31.02 -20.03 -6.33
N VAL A 143 -31.32 -20.05 -5.04
CA VAL A 143 -32.69 -19.94 -4.54
C VAL A 143 -33.17 -18.52 -4.85
N VAL A 144 -34.23 -18.41 -5.63
CA VAL A 144 -34.88 -17.13 -5.94
C VAL A 144 -35.97 -16.92 -4.89
N PRO A 145 -36.05 -15.74 -4.24
CA PRO A 145 -37.15 -15.42 -3.34
C PRO A 145 -38.52 -15.59 -4.01
N ASP A 146 -39.46 -16.18 -3.29
CA ASP A 146 -40.81 -16.49 -3.82
C ASP A 146 -41.59 -15.21 -4.20
N ASP A 147 -41.26 -14.06 -3.59
CA ASP A 147 -41.83 -12.75 -3.89
C ASP A 147 -41.64 -12.32 -5.36
N LEU A 148 -40.56 -12.77 -6.01
CA LEU A 148 -40.26 -12.47 -7.41
C LEU A 148 -40.96 -13.43 -8.39
N LEU A 149 -41.58 -14.51 -7.88
CA LEU A 149 -42.23 -15.56 -8.67
C LEU A 149 -43.76 -15.45 -8.62
N ASN A 150 -44.33 -14.87 -7.55
CA ASN A 150 -45.76 -14.77 -7.32
C ASN A 150 -46.36 -13.42 -7.79
N HIS A 151 -46.51 -13.25 -9.10
CA HIS A 151 -47.25 -12.09 -9.66
C HIS A 151 -48.78 -12.27 -9.66
N LYS A 152 -49.29 -13.47 -9.37
CA LYS A 152 -50.74 -13.76 -9.41
C LYS A 152 -51.47 -13.57 -8.08
N ASN A 153 -50.79 -13.71 -6.94
CA ASN A 153 -51.46 -13.67 -5.63
C ASN A 153 -51.71 -12.26 -5.10
N LYS A 154 -51.03 -11.23 -5.62
CA LYS A 154 -51.24 -9.84 -5.19
C LYS A 154 -52.61 -9.28 -5.61
N LYS A 155 -53.18 -9.75 -6.73
CA LYS A 155 -54.49 -9.31 -7.22
C LYS A 155 -55.69 -9.86 -6.42
N ASN A 156 -55.50 -10.90 -5.61
CA ASN A 156 -56.59 -11.54 -4.88
C ASN A 156 -56.76 -11.03 -3.44
N ASN A 157 -55.80 -10.25 -2.92
CA ASN A 157 -55.85 -9.65 -1.58
C ASN A 157 -56.30 -8.18 -1.57
N GLU A 158 -56.61 -7.61 -2.75
CA GLU A 158 -57.14 -6.24 -2.91
C GLU A 158 -58.65 -6.23 -3.27
N LYS A 159 -59.39 -7.29 -2.93
CA LYS A 159 -60.85 -7.35 -3.04
C LYS A 159 -61.51 -7.48 -1.68
#